data_AF-A0A6J5GGU8-F1
#
_entry.id   AF-A0A6J5GGU8-F1
#
_cell.length_a   1.000
_cell.length_b   1.000
_cell.length_c   1.000
_cell.angle_alpha   90.00
_cell.angle_beta   90.00
_cell.angle_gamma   90.00
#
_symmetry.space_group_name_H-M   'P 1'
#
loop_
_entity.id
_entity.type
_entity.pdbx_description
1 polymer ?
#
loop_
_entity_poly.entity_id
_entity_poly.type
_entity_poly.pdbx_seq_one_letter_code
_entity_poly.pdbx_strand_id
1 'polypeptide(L)'
;MHFAVNVASAAKSAGVHYFDLTEDVRATHAIRELAEDADHAFMPQCGLAPGFIGLAAHALASRFTEIREVKMRVGALPQFPTNALKYNLTWSVDGLINEYCQPCEAIHGGRTQMVQPLEGHEHFSLDGVEYEAFNTSGGLGTLCETLGGRVESLDYKSVRYPGHRALMQFLLEDLRLSGDRDTLKSIMRRAIPSTEQDVVLIFITVTGMRNGQLVQEVFTRKIFAKTVCGVPMSAIEITTAGAMCAVLDLFREKKLPQKGFVRQEQVSLEQFLSNRFGKVYEGATLEALASAHVD
;
A
#
# COMPACT_ATOMS: atom_id res chain seq x y z
N MET A 1 7.14 -13.74 -3.95
CA MET A 1 7.03 -12.98 -5.21
C MET A 1 7.43 -13.72 -6.47
N HIS A 2 8.51 -14.50 -6.45
CA HIS A 2 9.04 -15.16 -7.66
C HIS A 2 8.06 -16.10 -8.39
N PHE A 3 6.94 -16.45 -7.75
CA PHE A 3 5.95 -17.39 -8.29
C PHE A 3 4.65 -16.74 -8.76
N ALA A 4 4.45 -15.42 -8.60
CA ALA A 4 3.17 -14.79 -8.91
C ALA A 4 2.73 -15.05 -10.36
N VAL A 5 3.63 -14.79 -11.33
CA VAL A 5 3.38 -15.04 -12.76
C VAL A 5 3.16 -16.53 -13.06
N ASN A 6 3.89 -17.44 -12.39
CA ASN A 6 3.73 -18.88 -12.58
C ASN A 6 2.36 -19.35 -12.08
N VAL A 7 1.93 -18.87 -10.91
CA VAL A 7 0.61 -19.20 -10.36
C VAL A 7 -0.50 -18.60 -11.21
N ALA A 8 -0.35 -17.37 -11.69
CA ALA A 8 -1.30 -16.74 -12.62
C ALA A 8 -1.41 -17.54 -13.93
N SER A 9 -0.28 -17.97 -14.50
CA SER A 9 -0.26 -18.78 -15.72
C SER A 9 -0.94 -20.14 -15.52
N ALA A 10 -0.71 -20.77 -14.36
CA ALA A 10 -1.39 -22.01 -13.98
C ALA A 10 -2.91 -21.80 -13.79
N ALA A 11 -3.31 -20.69 -13.15
CA ALA A 11 -4.72 -20.34 -12.98
C ALA A 11 -5.42 -20.12 -14.33
N LYS A 12 -4.77 -19.41 -15.28
CA LYS A 12 -5.28 -19.23 -16.64
C LYS A 12 -5.46 -20.58 -17.35
N SER A 13 -4.44 -21.43 -17.27
CA SER A 13 -4.44 -22.76 -17.91
C SER A 13 -5.52 -23.68 -17.33
N ALA A 14 -5.82 -23.55 -16.04
CA ALA A 14 -6.83 -24.34 -15.35
C ALA A 14 -8.25 -23.79 -15.50
N GLY A 15 -8.44 -22.60 -16.10
CA GLY A 15 -9.75 -21.96 -16.20
C GLY A 15 -10.31 -21.57 -14.83
N VAL A 16 -9.47 -20.97 -13.97
CA VAL A 16 -9.88 -20.50 -12.64
C VAL A 16 -9.52 -19.04 -12.42
N HIS A 17 -10.24 -18.39 -11.51
CA HIS A 17 -9.94 -17.02 -11.11
C HIS A 17 -8.62 -16.92 -10.36
N TYR A 18 -7.96 -15.77 -10.48
CA TYR A 18 -6.66 -15.49 -9.84
C TYR A 18 -6.72 -14.21 -9.00
N PHE A 19 -6.28 -14.33 -7.75
CA PHE A 19 -6.13 -13.21 -6.81
C PHE A 19 -4.79 -13.35 -6.09
N ASP A 20 -4.06 -12.25 -5.89
CA ASP A 20 -2.79 -12.28 -5.16
C ASP A 20 -2.51 -11.01 -4.34
N LEU A 21 -1.33 -10.98 -3.72
CA LEU A 21 -0.83 -9.87 -2.89
C LEU A 21 0.47 -9.27 -3.44
N THR A 22 0.79 -9.47 -4.72
CA THR A 22 2.12 -9.10 -5.24
C THR A 22 2.33 -7.57 -5.26
N GLU A 23 3.38 -7.07 -4.61
CA GLU A 23 3.88 -5.70 -4.77
C GLU A 23 4.81 -5.49 -5.99
N ASP A 24 5.13 -6.54 -6.77
CA ASP A 24 6.16 -6.50 -7.81
C ASP A 24 5.54 -5.99 -9.10
N VAL A 25 6.03 -4.82 -9.52
CA VAL A 25 5.52 -4.09 -10.69
C VAL A 25 5.68 -4.94 -11.96
N ARG A 26 6.81 -5.65 -12.13
CA ARG A 26 7.06 -6.48 -13.31
C ARG A 26 6.12 -7.68 -13.36
N ALA A 27 5.90 -8.35 -12.23
CA ALA A 27 4.93 -9.44 -12.12
C ALA A 27 3.52 -8.94 -12.43
N THR A 28 3.15 -7.76 -11.94
CA THR A 28 1.83 -7.15 -12.20
C THR A 28 1.61 -6.88 -13.69
N HIS A 29 2.60 -6.32 -14.40
CA HIS A 29 2.52 -6.13 -15.85
C HIS A 29 2.38 -7.46 -16.60
N ALA A 30 3.17 -8.48 -16.25
CA ALA A 30 3.07 -9.79 -16.87
C ALA A 30 1.69 -10.45 -16.61
N ILE A 31 1.15 -10.32 -15.40
CA ILE A 31 -0.20 -10.81 -15.06
C ILE A 31 -1.27 -10.06 -15.86
N ARG A 32 -1.09 -8.76 -16.10
CA ARG A 32 -2.00 -7.97 -16.93
C ARG A 32 -2.03 -8.44 -18.38
N GLU A 33 -0.86 -8.65 -18.98
CA GLU A 33 -0.75 -9.21 -20.34
C GLU A 33 -1.38 -10.60 -20.42
N LEU A 34 -1.17 -11.44 -19.40
CA LEU A 34 -1.83 -12.74 -19.30
C LEU A 34 -3.36 -12.62 -19.21
N ALA A 35 -3.91 -11.53 -18.70
CA ALA A 35 -5.32 -11.36 -18.42
C ALA A 35 -6.14 -10.69 -19.54
N GLU A 36 -5.52 -10.19 -20.62
CA GLU A 36 -6.21 -9.42 -21.69
C GLU A 36 -7.40 -10.17 -22.29
N ASP A 37 -7.22 -11.45 -22.60
CA ASP A 37 -8.27 -12.33 -23.17
C ASP A 37 -8.73 -13.42 -22.17
N ALA A 38 -8.62 -13.17 -20.87
CA ALA A 38 -8.99 -14.17 -19.88
C ALA A 38 -10.52 -14.23 -19.64
N ASP A 39 -11.11 -15.41 -19.82
CA ASP A 39 -12.51 -15.69 -19.47
C ASP A 39 -12.78 -15.69 -17.96
N HIS A 40 -11.72 -15.76 -17.15
CA HIS A 40 -11.76 -15.70 -15.70
C HIS A 40 -11.10 -14.41 -15.20
N ALA A 41 -11.58 -13.88 -14.08
CA ALA A 41 -10.98 -12.72 -13.43
C ALA A 41 -9.53 -12.95 -12.96
N PHE A 42 -8.69 -11.95 -13.21
CA PHE A 42 -7.33 -11.80 -12.69
C PHE A 42 -7.26 -10.48 -11.95
N MET A 43 -7.09 -10.55 -10.63
CA MET A 43 -7.00 -9.38 -9.77
C MET A 43 -5.75 -9.50 -8.90
N PRO A 44 -4.57 -9.09 -9.40
CA PRO A 44 -3.42 -9.01 -8.54
C PRO A 44 -3.58 -7.85 -7.54
N GLN A 45 -2.67 -7.77 -6.57
CA GLN A 45 -2.56 -6.60 -5.68
C GLN A 45 -3.79 -6.37 -4.78
N CYS A 46 -4.36 -7.43 -4.21
CA CYS A 46 -5.56 -7.37 -3.35
C CYS A 46 -5.25 -7.09 -1.87
N GLY A 47 -4.07 -6.55 -1.55
CA GLY A 47 -3.58 -6.38 -0.18
C GLY A 47 -3.86 -5.00 0.41
N LEU A 48 -3.01 -4.59 1.34
CA LEU A 48 -3.01 -3.24 1.90
C LEU A 48 -2.49 -2.22 0.89
N ALA A 49 -1.23 -2.39 0.48
CA ALA A 49 -0.50 -1.53 -0.44
C ALA A 49 0.50 -2.40 -1.21
N PRO A 50 0.27 -2.67 -2.51
CA PRO A 50 -0.87 -2.24 -3.32
C PRO A 50 -2.19 -2.95 -2.95
N GLY A 51 -3.34 -2.36 -3.32
CA GLY A 51 -4.69 -2.83 -2.98
C GLY A 51 -5.58 -1.75 -2.36
N PHE A 52 -5.85 -1.87 -1.05
CA PHE A 52 -6.73 -0.93 -0.33
C PHE A 52 -6.31 0.54 -0.50
N ILE A 53 -5.01 0.83 -0.44
CA ILE A 53 -4.51 2.21 -0.59
C ILE A 53 -4.93 2.83 -1.92
N GLY A 54 -4.89 2.04 -3.01
CA GLY A 54 -5.18 2.50 -4.36
C GLY A 54 -6.67 2.70 -4.60
N LEU A 55 -7.52 1.76 -4.15
CA LEU A 55 -8.97 1.91 -4.25
C LEU A 55 -9.47 3.10 -3.42
N ALA A 56 -8.90 3.32 -2.22
CA ALA A 56 -9.26 4.45 -1.37
C ALA A 56 -8.83 5.78 -1.99
N ALA A 57 -7.60 5.86 -2.52
CA ALA A 57 -7.10 7.05 -3.20
C ALA A 57 -7.95 7.39 -4.44
N HIS A 58 -8.32 6.38 -5.23
CA HIS A 58 -9.20 6.56 -6.37
C HIS A 58 -10.59 7.08 -5.98
N ALA A 59 -11.18 6.53 -4.91
CA ALA A 59 -12.50 6.93 -4.41
C ALA A 59 -12.53 8.37 -3.85
N LEU A 60 -11.40 8.87 -3.32
CA LEU A 60 -11.26 10.28 -2.95
C LEU A 60 -11.07 11.15 -4.19
N ALA A 61 -10.17 10.76 -5.08
CA ALA A 61 -9.84 11.48 -6.31
C ALA A 61 -11.06 11.70 -7.21
N SER A 62 -11.98 10.73 -7.28
CA SER A 62 -13.20 10.82 -8.09
C SER A 62 -14.20 11.90 -7.64
N ARG A 63 -14.03 12.47 -6.45
CA ARG A 63 -14.89 13.54 -5.90
C ARG A 63 -14.51 14.94 -6.38
N PHE A 64 -13.39 15.06 -7.11
CA PHE A 64 -12.84 16.31 -7.59
C PHE A 64 -13.07 16.47 -9.08
N THR A 65 -13.34 17.71 -9.53
CA THR A 65 -13.47 18.03 -10.95
C THR A 65 -12.10 18.20 -11.61
N GLU A 66 -11.12 18.73 -10.88
CA GLU A 66 -9.72 18.82 -11.28
C GLU A 66 -8.85 18.35 -10.12
N ILE A 67 -7.86 17.51 -10.40
CA ILE A 67 -7.00 16.91 -9.38
C ILE A 67 -5.60 17.51 -9.54
N ARG A 68 -5.12 18.23 -8.52
CA ARG A 68 -3.74 18.71 -8.52
C ARG A 68 -2.81 17.66 -7.97
N GLU A 69 -3.16 17.07 -6.83
CA GLU A 69 -2.24 16.21 -6.10
C GLU A 69 -2.99 15.04 -5.46
N VAL A 70 -2.42 13.85 -5.59
CA VAL A 70 -2.82 12.64 -4.86
C VAL A 70 -1.59 12.04 -4.20
N LYS A 71 -1.71 11.76 -2.91
CA LYS A 71 -0.56 11.63 -2.03
C LYS A 71 -0.80 10.47 -1.08
N MET A 72 -0.16 9.33 -1.31
CA MET A 72 -0.50 8.04 -0.67
C MET A 72 0.61 7.56 0.27
N ARG A 73 0.36 7.58 1.57
CA ARG A 73 1.38 7.35 2.61
C ARG A 73 0.97 6.15 3.44
N VAL A 74 1.80 5.11 3.44
CA VAL A 74 1.50 3.87 4.16
C VAL A 74 2.71 3.42 4.98
N GLY A 75 2.49 3.01 6.22
CA GLY A 75 3.54 2.43 7.05
C GLY A 75 3.02 1.26 7.87
N ALA A 76 3.67 0.11 7.79
CA ALA A 76 3.60 -0.95 8.79
C ALA A 76 4.77 -0.76 9.76
N LEU A 77 4.46 -0.31 10.97
CA LEU A 77 5.44 0.23 11.92
C LEU A 77 5.38 -0.55 13.25
N PRO A 78 6.49 -0.76 13.95
CA PRO A 78 6.41 -1.26 15.31
C PRO A 78 5.71 -0.22 16.20
N GLN A 79 4.83 -0.68 17.10
CA GLN A 79 4.18 0.21 18.06
C GLN A 79 5.20 0.81 19.05
N PHE A 80 6.27 0.07 19.32
CA PHE A 80 7.32 0.44 20.28
C PHE A 80 8.71 0.40 19.62
N PRO A 81 9.10 1.44 18.87
CA PRO A 81 10.40 1.49 18.20
C PRO A 81 11.55 1.78 19.21
N THR A 82 12.22 0.74 19.69
CA THR A 82 13.29 0.85 20.71
C THR A 82 14.72 0.79 20.17
N ASN A 83 14.91 0.39 18.91
CA ASN A 83 16.22 0.28 18.26
C ASN A 83 16.54 1.48 17.36
N ALA A 84 17.81 1.59 16.94
CA ALA A 84 18.28 2.71 16.11
C ALA A 84 17.58 2.81 14.74
N LEU A 85 17.24 1.66 14.12
CA LEU A 85 16.47 1.62 12.86
C LEU A 85 15.00 2.00 13.06
N LYS A 86 14.53 2.06 14.31
CA LYS A 86 13.13 2.27 14.70
C LYS A 86 12.19 1.34 13.93
N TYR A 87 12.63 0.10 13.71
CA TYR A 87 11.95 -0.86 12.85
C TYR A 87 12.04 -2.27 13.42
N ASN A 88 10.99 -3.06 13.19
CA ASN A 88 10.92 -4.48 13.47
C ASN A 88 10.47 -5.20 12.21
N LEU A 89 10.86 -6.46 12.05
CA LEU A 89 10.40 -7.26 10.92
C LEU A 89 8.93 -7.65 11.14
N THR A 90 8.02 -6.98 10.43
CA THR A 90 6.57 -7.25 10.48
C THR A 90 6.07 -8.00 9.24
N TRP A 91 6.88 -8.02 8.16
CA TRP A 91 6.56 -8.69 6.90
C TRP A 91 7.84 -9.10 6.15
N SER A 92 7.70 -9.51 4.90
CA SER A 92 8.80 -10.09 4.10
C SER A 92 10.01 -9.16 3.96
N VAL A 93 11.17 -9.60 4.45
CA VAL A 93 12.45 -8.88 4.28
C VAL A 93 12.81 -8.72 2.79
N ASP A 94 12.47 -9.72 1.96
CA ASP A 94 12.69 -9.64 0.52
C ASP A 94 11.87 -8.54 -0.13
N GLY A 95 10.60 -8.42 0.26
CA GLY A 95 9.72 -7.36 -0.22
C GLY A 95 10.20 -5.99 0.24
N LEU A 96 10.55 -5.86 1.52
CA LEU A 96 11.06 -4.61 2.10
C LEU A 96 12.31 -4.10 1.35
N ILE A 97 13.29 -4.98 1.11
CA ILE A 97 14.50 -4.60 0.37
C ILE A 97 14.17 -4.31 -1.09
N ASN A 98 13.23 -5.04 -1.70
CA ASN A 98 12.79 -4.76 -3.06
C ASN A 98 12.22 -3.35 -3.18
N GLU A 99 11.32 -2.96 -2.27
CA GLU A 99 10.72 -1.62 -2.23
C GLU A 99 11.73 -0.48 -2.18
N TYR A 100 12.85 -0.68 -1.47
CA TYR A 100 13.92 0.31 -1.32
C TYR A 100 14.92 0.34 -2.48
N CYS A 101 14.88 -0.65 -3.38
CA CYS A 101 15.90 -0.79 -4.42
C CYS A 101 15.35 -0.70 -5.84
N GLN A 102 14.03 -0.70 -6.04
CA GLN A 102 13.44 -0.55 -7.37
C GLN A 102 13.01 0.90 -7.63
N PRO A 103 13.11 1.37 -8.88
CA PRO A 103 12.50 2.63 -9.30
C PRO A 103 10.99 2.66 -8.98
N CYS A 104 10.50 3.85 -8.65
CA CYS A 104 9.10 4.06 -8.27
C CYS A 104 8.35 4.78 -9.39
N GLU A 105 7.17 4.31 -9.76
CA GLU A 105 6.28 5.07 -10.65
C GLU A 105 5.73 6.30 -9.90
N ALA A 106 5.55 7.40 -10.62
CA ALA A 106 4.91 8.62 -10.13
C ALA A 106 4.33 9.42 -11.30
N ILE A 107 3.43 10.36 -11.00
CA ILE A 107 3.06 11.43 -11.93
C ILE A 107 3.62 12.74 -11.38
N HIS A 108 4.28 13.53 -12.21
CA HIS A 108 4.75 14.86 -11.86
C HIS A 108 4.60 15.81 -13.05
N GLY A 109 4.04 17.00 -12.82
CA GLY A 109 3.71 17.94 -13.90
C GLY A 109 2.78 17.33 -14.96
N GLY A 110 1.88 16.43 -14.55
CA GLY A 110 0.94 15.74 -15.43
C GLY A 110 1.55 14.64 -16.29
N ARG A 111 2.82 14.27 -16.06
CA ARG A 111 3.52 13.22 -16.83
C ARG A 111 3.93 12.07 -15.93
N THR A 112 3.70 10.85 -16.39
CA THR A 112 4.22 9.64 -15.74
C THR A 112 5.74 9.61 -15.86
N GLN A 113 6.41 9.32 -14.76
CA GLN A 113 7.87 9.22 -14.69
C GLN A 113 8.30 8.18 -13.65
N MET A 114 9.55 7.72 -13.78
CA MET A 114 10.20 6.91 -12.75
C MET A 114 11.02 7.82 -11.85
N VAL A 115 10.81 7.72 -10.54
CA VAL A 115 11.59 8.43 -9.51
C VAL A 115 12.44 7.44 -8.71
N GLN A 116 13.51 7.93 -8.09
CA GLN A 116 14.40 7.06 -7.31
C GLN A 116 13.75 6.66 -5.98
N PRO A 117 14.00 5.42 -5.51
CA PRO A 117 13.64 5.03 -4.16
C PRO A 117 14.40 5.87 -3.14
N LEU A 118 13.87 5.98 -1.91
CA LEU A 118 14.41 6.78 -0.82
C LEU A 118 14.47 8.30 -1.07
N GLU A 119 14.18 8.81 -2.27
CA GLU A 119 14.03 10.24 -2.53
C GLU A 119 12.64 10.76 -2.10
N GLY A 120 12.42 12.07 -2.30
CA GLY A 120 11.17 12.72 -1.90
C GLY A 120 10.97 12.72 -0.38
N HIS A 121 12.06 12.77 0.39
CA HIS A 121 12.03 12.74 1.85
C HIS A 121 11.19 13.90 2.39
N GLU A 122 10.16 13.56 3.15
CA GLU A 122 9.27 14.50 3.81
C GLU A 122 9.06 14.10 5.27
N HIS A 123 8.71 15.07 6.11
CA HIS A 123 8.31 14.86 7.48
C HIS A 123 6.87 15.33 7.67
N PHE A 124 6.12 14.64 8.51
CA PHE A 124 4.79 15.05 8.91
C PHE A 124 4.45 14.51 10.29
N SER A 125 3.58 15.22 10.98
CA SER A 125 3.06 14.81 12.27
C SER A 125 1.63 14.30 12.11
N LEU A 126 1.30 13.20 12.77
CA LEU A 126 -0.07 12.73 12.92
C LEU A 126 -0.28 12.30 14.36
N ASP A 127 -1.32 12.85 15.00
CA ASP A 127 -1.65 12.62 16.41
C ASP A 127 -0.48 12.90 17.36
N GLY A 128 0.28 13.96 17.08
CA GLY A 128 1.47 14.34 17.86
C GLY A 128 2.68 13.41 17.69
N VAL A 129 2.60 12.41 16.80
CA VAL A 129 3.71 11.53 16.47
C VAL A 129 4.36 12.01 15.17
N GLU A 130 5.66 12.22 15.21
CA GLU A 130 6.48 12.55 14.04
C GLU A 130 6.78 11.31 13.19
N TYR A 131 6.60 11.46 11.89
CA TYR A 131 6.94 10.47 10.89
C TYR A 131 7.79 11.08 9.77
N GLU A 132 8.53 10.23 9.09
CA GLU A 132 9.15 10.53 7.81
C GLU A 132 8.53 9.66 6.71
N ALA A 133 8.50 10.16 5.47
CA ALA A 133 8.08 9.39 4.32
C ALA A 133 9.01 9.62 3.12
N PHE A 134 9.16 8.59 2.30
CA PHE A 134 10.03 8.61 1.12
C PHE A 134 9.57 7.58 0.08
N ASN A 135 10.00 7.78 -1.17
CA ASN A 135 9.57 6.96 -2.31
C ASN A 135 9.96 5.49 -2.11
N THR A 136 9.00 4.61 -2.39
CA THR A 136 9.17 3.14 -2.38
C THR A 136 8.35 2.51 -3.49
N SER A 137 8.89 1.50 -4.16
CA SER A 137 8.22 0.91 -5.34
C SER A 137 6.97 0.10 -4.99
N GLY A 138 6.09 -0.11 -5.95
CA GLY A 138 5.03 -1.13 -5.88
C GLY A 138 3.69 -0.67 -5.28
N GLY A 139 3.65 0.43 -4.52
CA GLY A 139 2.44 0.84 -3.82
C GLY A 139 1.33 1.50 -4.65
N LEU A 140 1.63 2.02 -5.85
CA LEU A 140 0.62 2.68 -6.71
C LEU A 140 -0.27 1.70 -7.47
N GLY A 141 0.20 0.48 -7.74
CA GLY A 141 -0.50 -0.47 -8.61
C GLY A 141 -0.85 0.15 -9.96
N THR A 142 -2.10 0.03 -10.40
CA THR A 142 -2.57 0.60 -11.68
C THR A 142 -2.94 2.08 -11.63
N LEU A 143 -2.78 2.76 -10.49
CA LEU A 143 -3.34 4.10 -10.30
C LEU A 143 -2.65 5.17 -11.17
N CYS A 144 -1.36 5.01 -11.47
CA CYS A 144 -0.64 5.87 -12.42
C CYS A 144 -1.28 5.86 -13.81
N GLU A 145 -1.74 4.70 -14.27
CA GLU A 145 -2.44 4.58 -15.55
C GLU A 145 -3.86 5.15 -15.43
N THR A 146 -4.57 4.82 -14.35
CA THR A 146 -5.95 5.26 -14.13
C THR A 146 -6.09 6.78 -13.99
N LEU A 147 -5.11 7.46 -13.39
CA LEU A 147 -5.10 8.92 -13.21
C LEU A 147 -4.20 9.67 -14.19
N GLY A 148 -3.55 8.96 -15.12
CA GLY A 148 -2.72 9.56 -16.17
C GLY A 148 -3.50 10.62 -16.95
N GLY A 149 -2.93 11.82 -17.07
CA GLY A 149 -3.58 12.96 -17.74
C GLY A 149 -4.72 13.63 -16.96
N ARG A 150 -5.05 13.15 -15.75
CA ARG A 150 -6.11 13.71 -14.88
C ARG A 150 -5.57 14.38 -13.62
N VAL A 151 -4.32 14.11 -13.25
CA VAL A 151 -3.67 14.64 -12.05
C VAL A 151 -2.34 15.31 -12.39
N GLU A 152 -1.99 16.41 -11.72
CA GLU A 152 -0.69 17.06 -11.89
C GLU A 152 0.43 16.30 -11.17
N SER A 153 0.18 15.81 -9.95
CA SER A 153 1.12 15.05 -9.13
C SER A 153 0.47 13.82 -8.44
N LEU A 154 1.11 12.65 -8.56
CA LEU A 154 0.73 11.42 -7.86
C LEU A 154 1.99 10.73 -7.34
N ASP A 155 2.05 10.51 -6.03
CA ASP A 155 3.14 9.75 -5.39
C ASP A 155 2.65 8.78 -4.31
N TYR A 156 3.40 7.68 -4.18
CA TYR A 156 3.31 6.74 -3.07
C TYR A 156 4.61 6.74 -2.28
N LYS A 157 4.49 6.83 -0.96
CA LYS A 157 5.63 6.83 -0.05
C LYS A 157 5.40 5.92 1.14
N SER A 158 6.45 5.18 1.50
CA SER A 158 6.49 4.45 2.75
C SER A 158 6.70 5.41 3.91
N VAL A 159 5.90 5.27 4.95
CA VAL A 159 6.06 5.99 6.22
C VAL A 159 6.95 5.19 7.16
N ARG A 160 7.88 5.86 7.83
CA ARG A 160 8.76 5.32 8.88
C ARG A 160 8.91 6.33 10.02
N TYR A 161 9.51 5.90 11.12
CA TYR A 161 9.90 6.82 12.18
C TYR A 161 11.18 7.59 11.78
N PRO A 162 11.34 8.85 12.21
CA PRO A 162 12.46 9.70 11.79
C PRO A 162 13.83 9.05 11.99
N GLY A 163 14.67 9.10 10.95
CA GLY A 163 16.05 8.58 10.93
C GLY A 163 16.20 7.22 10.26
N HIS A 164 15.11 6.49 10.00
CA HIS A 164 15.16 5.19 9.34
C HIS A 164 15.71 5.31 7.91
N ARG A 165 15.23 6.26 7.11
CA ARG A 165 15.63 6.53 5.73
C ARG A 165 17.12 6.74 5.62
N ALA A 166 17.71 7.56 6.49
CA ALA A 166 19.13 7.86 6.47
C ALA A 166 19.98 6.61 6.72
N LEU A 167 19.56 5.75 7.66
CA LEU A 167 20.24 4.48 7.93
C LEU A 167 20.10 3.50 6.76
N MET A 168 18.92 3.42 6.14
CA MET A 168 18.72 2.58 4.95
C MET A 168 19.53 3.09 3.76
N GLN A 169 19.60 4.40 3.53
CA GLN A 169 20.44 5.02 2.50
C GLN A 169 21.91 4.62 2.71
N PHE A 170 22.42 4.75 3.93
CA PHE A 170 23.79 4.37 4.28
C PHE A 170 24.06 2.89 3.97
N LEU A 171 23.16 1.99 4.36
CA LEU A 171 23.30 0.55 4.08
C LEU A 171 23.28 0.26 2.57
N LEU A 172 22.35 0.87 1.83
CA LEU A 172 22.08 0.53 0.44
C LEU A 172 23.08 1.17 -0.53
N GLU A 173 23.49 2.40 -0.25
CA GLU A 173 24.33 3.21 -1.14
C GLU A 173 25.79 3.25 -0.66
N ASP A 174 26.05 3.75 0.55
CA ASP A 174 27.41 3.95 1.04
C ASP A 174 28.15 2.62 1.25
N LEU A 175 27.45 1.64 1.82
CA LEU A 175 27.95 0.26 1.94
C LEU A 175 27.67 -0.60 0.70
N ARG A 176 27.00 -0.04 -0.32
CA ARG A 176 26.66 -0.70 -1.60
C ARG A 176 25.91 -2.03 -1.46
N LEU A 177 25.18 -2.23 -0.36
CA LEU A 177 24.44 -3.48 -0.14
C LEU A 177 23.20 -3.62 -1.04
N SER A 178 22.81 -2.56 -1.76
CA SER A 178 21.82 -2.67 -2.85
C SER A 178 22.25 -3.65 -3.96
N GLY A 179 23.56 -3.79 -4.18
CA GLY A 179 24.16 -4.76 -5.11
C GLY A 179 24.40 -6.16 -4.51
N ASP A 180 24.36 -6.29 -3.18
CA ASP A 180 24.49 -7.56 -2.45
C ASP A 180 23.32 -7.73 -1.47
N ARG A 181 22.13 -7.91 -2.07
CA ARG A 181 20.87 -7.98 -1.32
C ARG A 181 20.82 -9.19 -0.40
N ASP A 182 21.50 -10.29 -0.72
CA ASP A 182 21.47 -11.50 0.10
C ASP A 182 22.26 -11.31 1.40
N THR A 183 23.39 -10.63 1.35
CA THR A 183 24.10 -10.19 2.57
C THR A 183 23.23 -9.25 3.41
N LEU A 184 22.58 -8.25 2.79
CA LEU A 184 21.68 -7.35 3.53
C LEU A 184 20.53 -8.11 4.21
N LYS A 185 19.86 -9.02 3.49
CA LYS A 185 18.80 -9.88 4.04
C LYS A 185 19.31 -10.68 5.24
N SER A 186 20.48 -11.29 5.11
CA SER A 186 21.10 -12.07 6.18
C SER A 186 21.37 -11.23 7.43
N ILE A 187 21.93 -10.02 7.25
CA ILE A 187 22.15 -9.06 8.34
C ILE A 187 20.82 -8.69 9.00
N MET A 188 19.82 -8.27 8.22
CA MET A 188 18.52 -7.81 8.74
C MET A 188 17.78 -8.92 9.51
N ARG A 189 17.69 -10.14 8.94
CA ARG A 189 17.04 -11.28 9.59
C ARG A 189 17.72 -11.70 10.90
N ARG A 190 19.03 -11.51 11.00
CA ARG A 190 19.80 -11.82 12.20
C ARG A 190 19.75 -10.72 13.26
N ALA A 191 19.74 -9.46 12.84
CA ALA A 191 19.93 -8.31 13.72
C ALA A 191 18.64 -7.60 14.14
N ILE A 192 17.56 -7.70 13.35
CA ILE A 192 16.32 -6.99 13.58
C ILE A 192 15.26 -7.98 14.08
N PRO A 193 14.72 -7.81 15.30
CA PRO A 193 13.68 -8.70 15.82
C PRO A 193 12.35 -8.50 15.10
N SER A 194 11.57 -9.58 14.98
CA SER A 194 10.16 -9.49 14.59
C SER A 194 9.30 -8.96 15.74
N THR A 195 8.11 -8.46 15.41
CA THR A 195 7.10 -8.08 16.41
C THR A 195 5.71 -8.31 15.86
N GLU A 196 4.79 -8.73 16.71
CA GLU A 196 3.35 -8.74 16.43
C GLU A 196 2.67 -7.46 16.92
N GLN A 197 3.37 -6.64 17.71
CA GLN A 197 2.90 -5.35 18.21
C GLN A 197 3.26 -4.25 17.22
N ASP A 198 2.52 -4.21 16.13
CA ASP A 198 2.67 -3.22 15.08
C ASP A 198 1.41 -2.33 14.93
N VAL A 199 1.58 -1.30 14.14
CA VAL A 199 0.55 -0.36 13.74
C VAL A 199 0.66 -0.10 12.25
N VAL A 200 -0.47 -0.20 11.56
CA VAL A 200 -0.60 0.22 10.17
C VAL A 200 -1.15 1.64 10.14
N LEU A 201 -0.40 2.53 9.51
CA LEU A 201 -0.81 3.88 9.19
C LEU A 201 -1.16 3.96 7.71
N ILE A 202 -2.33 4.51 7.40
CA ILE A 202 -2.77 4.88 6.06
C ILE A 202 -3.10 6.36 6.09
N PHE A 203 -2.49 7.14 5.20
CA PHE A 203 -2.68 8.58 5.10
C PHE A 203 -2.73 8.97 3.62
N ILE A 204 -3.91 9.36 3.15
CA ILE A 204 -4.16 9.78 1.78
C ILE A 204 -4.56 11.24 1.79
N THR A 205 -3.92 12.04 0.93
CA THR A 205 -4.32 13.41 0.68
C THR A 205 -4.69 13.56 -0.79
N VAL A 206 -5.82 14.20 -1.06
CA VAL A 206 -6.19 14.64 -2.41
C VAL A 206 -6.45 16.14 -2.37
N THR A 207 -5.74 16.88 -3.22
CA THR A 207 -5.90 18.33 -3.38
C THR A 207 -6.38 18.63 -4.78
N GLY A 208 -7.40 19.47 -4.91
CA GLY A 208 -7.98 19.78 -6.22
C GLY A 208 -9.18 20.71 -6.15
N MET A 209 -9.82 20.91 -7.30
CA MET A 209 -11.05 21.68 -7.40
C MET A 209 -12.27 20.80 -7.13
N ARG A 210 -13.14 21.24 -6.22
CA ARG A 210 -14.47 20.65 -5.98
C ARG A 210 -15.47 21.78 -5.76
N ASN A 211 -16.60 21.73 -6.47
CA ASN A 211 -17.63 22.79 -6.41
C ASN A 211 -17.06 24.20 -6.64
N GLY A 212 -16.10 24.34 -7.57
CA GLY A 212 -15.46 25.63 -7.90
C GLY A 212 -14.45 26.15 -6.86
N GLN A 213 -14.16 25.39 -5.81
CA GLN A 213 -13.20 25.77 -4.77
C GLN A 213 -12.00 24.82 -4.75
N LEU A 214 -10.82 25.39 -4.52
CA LEU A 214 -9.62 24.60 -4.23
C LEU A 214 -9.73 24.08 -2.80
N VAL A 215 -9.83 22.77 -2.65
CA VAL A 215 -9.96 22.10 -1.36
C VAL A 215 -8.99 20.93 -1.25
N GLN A 216 -8.74 20.52 -0.02
CA GLN A 216 -7.99 19.31 0.30
C GLN A 216 -8.89 18.36 1.07
N GLU A 217 -8.88 17.09 0.68
CA GLU A 217 -9.53 16.01 1.42
C GLU A 217 -8.46 15.03 1.92
N VAL A 218 -8.65 14.55 3.14
CA VAL A 218 -7.72 13.65 3.80
C VAL A 218 -8.47 12.41 4.27
N PHE A 219 -7.92 11.23 3.97
CA PHE A 219 -8.36 9.96 4.52
C PHE A 219 -7.24 9.36 5.35
N THR A 220 -7.46 9.19 6.65
CA THR A 220 -6.49 8.56 7.56
C THR A 220 -7.08 7.36 8.27
N ARG A 221 -6.25 6.34 8.48
CA ARG A 221 -6.54 5.22 9.37
C ARG A 221 -5.28 4.83 10.13
N LYS A 222 -5.44 4.63 11.44
CA LYS A 222 -4.45 4.01 12.30
C LYS A 222 -5.05 2.72 12.85
N ILE A 223 -4.45 1.59 12.47
CA ILE A 223 -4.96 0.26 12.73
C ILE A 223 -3.91 -0.46 13.57
N PHE A 224 -4.31 -0.96 14.73
CA PHE A 224 -3.41 -1.63 15.67
C PHE A 224 -3.59 -3.14 15.60
N ALA A 225 -2.53 -3.87 15.98
CA ALA A 225 -2.61 -5.28 16.29
C ALA A 225 -3.75 -5.54 17.29
N LYS A 226 -4.50 -6.62 17.08
CA LYS A 226 -5.62 -7.01 17.94
C LYS A 226 -5.93 -8.49 17.80
N THR A 227 -6.73 -9.00 18.74
CA THR A 227 -7.25 -10.36 18.65
C THR A 227 -8.42 -10.43 17.67
N VAL A 228 -8.30 -11.28 16.65
CA VAL A 228 -9.36 -11.58 15.68
C VAL A 228 -9.73 -13.05 15.83
N CYS A 229 -11.02 -13.33 16.09
CA CYS A 229 -11.52 -14.70 16.32
C CYS A 229 -10.72 -15.49 17.38
N GLY A 230 -10.28 -14.82 18.44
CA GLY A 230 -9.49 -15.45 19.51
C GLY A 230 -7.99 -15.63 19.21
N VAL A 231 -7.54 -15.22 18.03
CA VAL A 231 -6.13 -15.30 17.62
C VAL A 231 -5.50 -13.90 17.64
N PRO A 232 -4.41 -13.67 18.38
CA PRO A 232 -3.62 -12.45 18.26
C PRO A 232 -3.12 -12.29 16.83
N MET A 233 -3.34 -11.13 16.22
CA MET A 233 -2.85 -10.82 14.88
C MET A 233 -2.28 -9.41 14.85
N SER A 234 -1.17 -9.24 14.12
CA SER A 234 -0.58 -7.95 13.82
C SER A 234 -1.50 -7.09 12.94
N ALA A 235 -1.36 -5.78 12.99
CA ALA A 235 -2.05 -4.83 12.13
C ALA A 235 -1.80 -5.11 10.65
N ILE A 236 -0.56 -5.44 10.25
CA ILE A 236 -0.25 -5.76 8.85
C ILE A 236 -0.93 -7.04 8.37
N GLU A 237 -1.01 -8.08 9.21
CA GLU A 237 -1.76 -9.30 8.90
C GLU A 237 -3.25 -9.02 8.75
N ILE A 238 -3.83 -8.30 9.72
CA ILE A 238 -5.26 -7.97 9.75
C ILE A 238 -5.65 -7.17 8.51
N THR A 239 -4.88 -6.14 8.17
CA THR A 239 -5.19 -5.28 7.02
C THR A 239 -5.02 -6.03 5.71
N THR A 240 -3.88 -6.72 5.52
CA THR A 240 -3.61 -7.45 4.28
C THR A 240 -4.61 -8.57 4.04
N ALA A 241 -4.88 -9.40 5.04
CA ALA A 241 -5.85 -10.48 4.94
C ALA A 241 -7.29 -9.94 4.83
N GLY A 242 -7.61 -8.89 5.59
CA GLY A 242 -8.92 -8.23 5.53
C GLY A 242 -9.24 -7.68 4.14
N ALA A 243 -8.27 -7.03 3.49
CA ALA A 243 -8.43 -6.53 2.13
C ALA A 243 -8.67 -7.64 1.11
N MET A 244 -7.85 -8.69 1.12
CA MET A 244 -8.02 -9.84 0.24
C MET A 244 -9.39 -10.49 0.42
N CYS A 245 -9.78 -10.74 1.67
CA CYS A 245 -11.07 -11.34 1.99
C CYS A 245 -12.24 -10.45 1.57
N ALA A 246 -12.16 -9.12 1.77
CA ALA A 246 -13.21 -8.19 1.37
C ALA A 246 -13.38 -8.18 -0.16
N VAL A 247 -12.29 -8.14 -0.91
CA VAL A 247 -12.30 -8.19 -2.38
C VAL A 247 -12.92 -9.50 -2.87
N LEU A 248 -12.52 -10.64 -2.30
CA LEU A 248 -13.08 -11.95 -2.65
C LEU A 248 -14.59 -12.06 -2.32
N ASP A 249 -15.02 -11.48 -1.20
CA ASP A 249 -16.44 -11.47 -0.80
C ASP A 249 -17.27 -10.63 -1.78
N LEU A 250 -16.78 -9.44 -2.17
CA LEU A 250 -17.40 -8.59 -3.19
C LEU A 250 -17.42 -9.25 -4.57
N PHE A 251 -16.33 -9.94 -4.94
CA PHE A 251 -16.25 -10.71 -6.17
C PHE A 251 -17.30 -11.83 -6.21
N ARG A 252 -17.40 -12.63 -5.12
CA ARG A 252 -18.40 -13.70 -4.98
C ARG A 252 -19.83 -13.16 -5.09
N GLU A 253 -20.07 -11.97 -4.54
CA GLU A 253 -21.36 -11.26 -4.63
C GLU A 253 -21.63 -10.63 -6.00
N LYS A 254 -20.74 -10.84 -6.99
CA LYS A 254 -20.84 -10.31 -8.35
C LYS A 254 -20.86 -8.78 -8.40
N LYS A 255 -20.28 -8.12 -7.39
CA LYS A 255 -20.08 -6.66 -7.35
C LYS A 255 -18.83 -6.21 -8.10
N LEU A 256 -17.96 -7.14 -8.48
CA LEU A 256 -16.75 -6.91 -9.27
C LEU A 256 -16.83 -7.63 -10.63
N PRO A 257 -16.08 -7.18 -11.65
CA PRO A 257 -16.01 -7.88 -12.94
C PRO A 257 -15.61 -9.34 -12.75
N GLN A 258 -16.26 -10.24 -13.50
CA GLN A 258 -16.09 -11.70 -13.36
C GLN A 258 -15.05 -12.30 -14.31
N LYS A 259 -14.49 -11.47 -15.20
CA LYS A 259 -13.54 -11.88 -16.24
C LYS A 259 -12.52 -10.77 -16.52
N GLY A 260 -11.40 -11.14 -17.15
CA GLY A 260 -10.32 -10.24 -17.52
C GLY A 260 -9.56 -9.65 -16.34
N PHE A 261 -8.77 -8.63 -16.61
CA PHE A 261 -7.99 -7.93 -15.59
C PHE A 261 -8.88 -6.99 -14.76
N VAL A 262 -8.93 -7.21 -13.45
CA VAL A 262 -9.68 -6.38 -12.50
C VAL A 262 -8.71 -5.46 -11.77
N ARG A 263 -8.93 -4.15 -11.89
CA ARG A 263 -8.13 -3.13 -11.20
C ARG A 263 -8.66 -2.89 -9.78
N GLN A 264 -7.78 -2.52 -8.86
CA GLN A 264 -8.15 -2.10 -7.50
C GLN A 264 -9.16 -0.92 -7.52
N GLU A 265 -9.05 -0.01 -8.50
CA GLU A 265 -9.93 1.16 -8.62
C GLU A 265 -11.39 0.82 -8.96
N GLN A 266 -11.66 -0.42 -9.40
CA GLN A 266 -13.03 -0.90 -9.67
C GLN A 266 -13.76 -1.35 -8.40
N VAL A 267 -13.07 -1.41 -7.26
CA VAL A 267 -13.67 -1.73 -5.96
C VAL A 267 -14.21 -0.44 -5.34
N SER A 268 -15.51 -0.41 -5.05
CA SER A 268 -16.11 0.71 -4.32
C SER A 268 -15.59 0.76 -2.87
N LEU A 269 -15.03 1.89 -2.46
CA LEU A 269 -14.58 2.11 -1.08
C LEU A 269 -15.72 1.91 -0.07
N GLU A 270 -16.93 2.37 -0.38
CA GLU A 270 -18.10 2.20 0.49
C GLU A 270 -18.48 0.72 0.65
N GLN A 271 -18.53 -0.04 -0.45
CA GLN A 271 -18.82 -1.47 -0.41
C GLN A 271 -17.71 -2.26 0.28
N PHE A 272 -16.46 -1.86 0.09
CA PHE A 272 -15.31 -2.44 0.79
C PHE A 272 -15.43 -2.21 2.29
N LEU A 273 -15.59 -0.97 2.75
CA LEU A 273 -15.63 -0.65 4.18
C LEU A 273 -16.87 -1.23 4.88
N SER A 274 -18.01 -1.33 4.17
CA SER A 274 -19.21 -1.99 4.70
C SER A 274 -19.11 -3.52 4.72
N ASN A 275 -18.17 -4.11 3.99
CA ASN A 275 -17.93 -5.55 4.01
C ASN A 275 -17.39 -5.98 5.39
N ARG A 276 -17.83 -7.16 5.86
CA ARG A 276 -17.40 -7.74 7.15
C ARG A 276 -15.89 -7.79 7.35
N PHE A 277 -15.11 -8.00 6.29
CA PHE A 277 -13.65 -8.03 6.33
C PHE A 277 -13.04 -6.64 6.16
N GLY A 278 -13.69 -5.72 5.46
CA GLY A 278 -13.23 -4.35 5.30
C GLY A 278 -13.42 -3.49 6.56
N LYS A 279 -14.31 -3.88 7.47
CA LYS A 279 -14.49 -3.21 8.79
C LYS A 279 -13.20 -3.12 9.62
N VAL A 280 -12.20 -3.96 9.35
CA VAL A 280 -10.90 -3.84 10.03
C VAL A 280 -10.20 -2.50 9.73
N TYR A 281 -10.57 -1.83 8.64
CA TYR A 281 -10.10 -0.52 8.23
C TYR A 281 -10.92 0.64 8.82
N GLU A 282 -11.91 0.41 9.68
CA GLU A 282 -12.63 1.50 10.35
C GLU A 282 -11.65 2.32 11.23
N GLY A 283 -10.64 1.68 11.82
CA GLY A 283 -9.52 2.30 12.54
C GLY A 283 -9.95 3.23 13.69
N ALA A 284 -8.99 3.84 14.36
CA ALA A 284 -9.28 5.04 15.14
C ALA A 284 -9.34 6.23 14.17
N THR A 285 -10.51 6.86 14.03
CA THR A 285 -10.62 8.15 13.33
C THR A 285 -10.15 9.27 14.26
N LEU A 286 -9.72 10.41 13.71
CA LEU A 286 -9.40 11.60 14.51
C LEU A 286 -10.58 11.98 15.45
N GLU A 287 -11.81 11.76 14.98
CA GLU A 287 -13.05 11.97 15.74
C GLU A 287 -13.21 10.99 16.91
N ALA A 288 -12.84 9.71 16.73
CA ALA A 288 -12.89 8.68 17.78
C ALA A 288 -11.83 8.88 18.86
N LEU A 289 -10.67 9.46 18.53
CA LEU A 289 -9.61 9.78 19.50
C LEU A 289 -9.94 11.04 20.31
N ALA A 290 -10.58 12.03 19.69
CA ALA A 290 -11.05 13.24 20.36
C ALA A 290 -12.16 12.96 21.39
N SER A 291 -13.00 11.96 21.15
CA SER A 291 -14.06 11.53 22.07
C SER A 291 -13.56 10.65 23.22
N ALA A 292 -12.43 9.94 23.04
CA ALA A 292 -11.82 9.12 24.09
C ALA A 292 -11.04 9.92 25.16
N HIS A 293 -10.86 11.23 24.99
CA HIS A 293 -10.17 12.13 25.94
C HIS A 293 -11.15 13.03 26.74
N VAL A 294 -12.46 12.76 26.64
CA VAL A 294 -13.52 13.53 27.32
C VAL A 294 -14.22 12.71 28.43
N ASP A 295 -13.81 11.46 28.65
CA ASP A 295 -14.28 10.59 29.75
C ASP A 295 -13.22 10.39 30.84
#